data_AF-A0A1Q5QW20-F1
#
_entry.id   AF-A0A1Q5QW20-F1
#
_cell.length_a   1.000
_cell.length_b   1.000
_cell.length_c   1.000
_cell.angle_alpha   90.00
_cell.angle_beta   90.00
_cell.angle_gamma   90.00
#
_symmetry.space_group_name_H-M   'P 1'
#
loop_
_entity.id
_entity.type
_entity.pdbx_description
1 polymer ?
#
loop_
_entity_poly.entity_id
_entity_poly.type
_entity_poly.pdbx_seq_one_letter_code
_entity_poly.pdbx_strand_id
1 'polypeptide(L)'
;MFRTFRGGHSGGWRVTSISPVTGEPLPFVPALSVTDSEAVSLPLVPSRNAWRLAGVVSTLRYTERAEKEQLTAVQAELGRLEATSAALIPIRKSEAWWELTQEERRRIFEDKSHHIASTLRFLPAIARQLYHCRDLGGPFDFLTWFEFAPADTSLFEELVAMLRQTEEWTYVEHEVDVRVVKEVLSG
;
A
#
# COMPACT_ATOMS: atom_id res chain seq x y z
N MET A 1 11.68 8.46 9.87
CA MET A 1 11.77 6.99 9.88
C MET A 1 11.18 6.47 8.57
N PHE A 2 11.90 5.59 7.88
CA PHE A 2 11.47 4.96 6.63
C PHE A 2 10.88 3.59 6.92
N ARG A 3 9.77 3.26 6.26
CA ARG A 3 9.30 1.88 6.18
C ARG A 3 9.92 1.23 4.95
N THR A 4 10.56 0.09 5.16
CA THR A 4 11.20 -0.71 4.11
C THR A 4 10.48 -2.03 3.93
N PHE A 5 10.15 -2.34 2.68
CA PHE A 5 9.63 -3.62 2.21
C PHE A 5 10.72 -4.31 1.40
N ARG A 6 11.18 -5.46 1.86
CA ARG A 6 12.23 -6.24 1.19
C ARG A 6 11.68 -7.61 0.80
N GLY A 7 11.55 -7.81 -0.51
CA GLY A 7 11.29 -9.11 -1.09
C GLY A 7 12.56 -9.96 -1.14
N GLY A 8 12.52 -11.21 -0.67
CA GLY A 8 13.66 -12.11 -0.69
C GLY A 8 13.34 -13.51 -0.16
N HIS A 9 14.34 -14.17 0.42
CA HIS A 9 14.23 -15.55 0.91
C HIS A 9 13.86 -15.67 2.39
N SER A 10 13.78 -14.54 3.11
CA SER A 10 13.41 -14.49 4.52
C SER A 10 12.65 -13.21 4.85
N GLY A 11 11.79 -13.29 5.87
CA GLY A 11 10.97 -12.18 6.34
C GLY A 11 9.75 -12.71 7.11
N GLY A 12 9.14 -11.90 7.97
CA GLY A 12 8.01 -12.34 8.81
C GLY A 12 6.70 -12.63 8.04
N TRP A 13 6.71 -12.45 6.72
CA TRP A 13 5.57 -12.65 5.85
C TRP A 13 5.94 -13.57 4.70
N ARG A 14 5.17 -14.65 4.51
CA ARG A 14 5.27 -15.53 3.34
C ARG A 14 4.45 -14.95 2.20
N VAL A 15 5.06 -14.82 1.03
CA VAL A 15 4.38 -14.35 -0.18
C VAL A 15 3.46 -15.45 -0.71
N THR A 16 2.20 -15.10 -0.95
CA THR A 16 1.21 -15.99 -1.57
C THR A 16 1.04 -15.69 -3.05
N SER A 17 1.11 -14.42 -3.45
CA SER A 17 1.09 -14.02 -4.86
C SER A 17 1.77 -12.67 -5.08
N ILE A 18 2.31 -12.49 -6.29
CA ILE A 18 2.75 -11.20 -6.84
C ILE A 18 2.14 -11.10 -8.23
N SER A 19 1.21 -10.18 -8.41
CA SER A 19 0.46 -10.02 -9.65
C SER A 19 0.68 -8.61 -10.21
N PRO A 20 1.26 -8.45 -11.41
CA PRO A 20 1.25 -7.16 -12.08
C PRO A 20 -0.18 -6.78 -12.46
N VAL A 21 -0.60 -5.56 -12.12
CA VAL A 21 -1.90 -5.01 -12.51
C VAL A 21 -1.74 -4.14 -13.75
N THR A 22 -0.77 -3.22 -13.70
CA THR A 22 -0.32 -2.41 -14.84
C THR A 22 1.15 -2.06 -14.68
N GLY A 23 1.88 -1.90 -15.78
CA GLY A 23 3.34 -1.68 -15.76
C GLY A 23 4.17 -2.94 -15.49
N GLU A 24 5.45 -2.73 -15.18
CA GLU A 24 6.43 -3.82 -15.03
C GLU A 24 6.21 -4.66 -13.75
N PRO A 25 6.34 -5.99 -13.81
CA PRO A 25 6.18 -6.83 -12.62
C PRO A 25 7.35 -6.68 -11.63
N LEU A 26 7.09 -6.95 -10.36
CA LEU A 26 8.16 -7.26 -9.41
C LEU A 26 8.58 -8.74 -9.56
N PRO A 27 9.88 -9.08 -9.46
CA PRO A 27 10.32 -10.47 -9.43
C PRO A 27 9.66 -11.25 -8.30
N PHE A 28 9.28 -12.49 -8.57
CA PHE A 28 8.76 -13.38 -7.53
C PHE A 28 9.81 -13.64 -6.45
N VAL A 29 9.37 -13.63 -5.19
CA VAL A 29 10.17 -13.91 -4.00
C VAL A 29 9.29 -14.67 -3.01
N PRO A 30 9.84 -15.64 -2.25
CA PRO A 30 9.03 -16.44 -1.33
C PRO A 30 8.66 -15.71 -0.03
N ALA A 31 9.40 -14.67 0.37
CA ALA A 31 9.19 -13.98 1.63
C ALA A 31 9.31 -12.45 1.49
N LEU A 32 8.61 -11.75 2.37
CA LEU A 32 8.60 -10.31 2.51
C LEU A 32 9.01 -9.93 3.94
N SER A 33 10.03 -9.09 4.06
CA SER A 33 10.40 -8.45 5.31
C SER A 33 9.92 -7.01 5.33
N VAL A 34 9.28 -6.61 6.43
CA VAL A 34 8.72 -5.27 6.65
C VAL A 34 9.37 -4.70 7.90
N THR A 35 10.21 -3.68 7.74
CA THR A 35 11.03 -3.13 8.83
C THR A 35 11.05 -1.61 8.79
N ASP A 36 11.14 -0.99 9.96
CA ASP A 36 11.42 0.43 10.06
C ASP A 36 12.94 0.69 10.12
N SER A 37 13.40 1.78 9.50
CA SER A 37 14.81 2.18 9.44
C SER A 37 14.97 3.69 9.55
N GLU A 38 16.07 4.16 10.16
CA GLU A 38 16.38 5.59 10.26
C GLU A 38 16.92 6.17 8.94
N ALA A 39 17.55 5.34 8.11
CA ALA A 39 18.07 5.72 6.81
C ALA A 39 17.46 4.86 5.70
N VAL A 40 17.30 5.44 4.51
CA VAL A 40 17.22 4.63 3.29
C VAL A 40 18.63 4.06 3.10
N SER A 41 18.88 2.86 3.64
CA SER A 41 20.20 2.24 3.48
C SER A 41 20.58 2.18 2.00
N LEU A 42 21.87 2.24 1.66
CA LEU A 42 22.38 2.16 0.29
C LEU A 42 21.72 1.01 -0.51
N PRO A 43 21.60 1.12 -1.85
CA PRO A 43 20.98 0.07 -2.66
C PRO A 43 21.63 -1.27 -2.32
N LEU A 44 20.80 -2.30 -2.06
CA LEU A 44 21.29 -3.66 -2.21
C LEU A 44 21.81 -3.76 -3.64
N VAL A 45 23.00 -4.34 -3.81
CA VAL A 45 23.42 -4.84 -5.13
C VAL A 45 22.24 -5.62 -5.68
N PRO A 46 21.69 -5.26 -6.85
CA PRO A 46 20.52 -5.95 -7.41
C PRO A 46 20.84 -7.44 -7.48
N SER A 47 20.22 -8.23 -6.62
CA SER A 47 20.20 -9.66 -6.84
C SER A 47 19.03 -9.91 -7.79
N ARG A 48 19.20 -10.81 -8.77
CA ARG A 48 18.10 -11.16 -9.68
C ARG A 48 16.83 -11.66 -8.97
N ASN A 49 16.95 -12.02 -7.68
CA ASN A 49 15.92 -12.68 -6.89
C ASN A 49 15.56 -11.88 -5.62
N ALA A 50 15.79 -10.56 -5.59
CA ALA A 50 15.36 -9.71 -4.47
C ALA A 50 15.09 -8.27 -4.93
N TRP A 51 14.19 -7.61 -4.22
CA TRP A 51 13.87 -6.20 -4.44
C TRP A 51 13.64 -5.51 -3.11
N ARG A 52 13.73 -4.18 -3.14
CA ARG A 52 13.52 -3.34 -1.96
C ARG A 52 12.76 -2.08 -2.35
N LEU A 53 11.70 -1.79 -1.61
CA LEU A 53 10.92 -0.57 -1.71
C LEU A 53 10.97 0.13 -0.35
N ALA A 54 11.13 1.45 -0.33
CA ALA A 54 11.15 2.24 0.89
C ALA A 54 10.24 3.45 0.72
N GLY A 55 9.55 3.83 1.79
CA GLY A 55 8.70 5.02 1.82
C GLY A 55 8.64 5.63 3.21
N VAL A 56 8.05 6.83 3.29
CA VAL A 56 7.87 7.57 4.54
C VAL A 56 6.40 7.84 4.82
N VAL A 57 6.02 7.78 6.09
CA VAL A 57 4.75 8.36 6.51
C VAL A 57 4.88 9.88 6.36
N SER A 58 3.97 10.51 5.62
CA SER A 58 3.96 11.95 5.38
C SER A 58 2.74 12.59 6.03
N THR A 59 2.67 13.91 5.96
CA THR A 59 1.48 14.66 6.36
C THR A 59 0.30 14.33 5.45
N LEU A 60 -0.92 14.50 5.98
CA LEU A 60 -2.14 14.34 5.21
C LEU A 60 -2.16 15.34 4.05
N ARG A 61 -2.32 14.84 2.81
CA ARG A 61 -2.30 15.67 1.61
C ARG A 61 -3.70 16.10 1.16
N TYR A 62 -4.70 15.24 1.33
CA TYR A 62 -6.07 15.48 0.84
C TYR A 62 -7.11 15.53 1.95
N THR A 63 -6.90 14.80 3.03
CA THR A 63 -7.88 14.60 4.10
C THR A 63 -8.18 15.89 4.84
N GLU A 64 -9.47 16.24 4.89
CA GLU A 64 -9.97 17.36 5.67
C GLU A 64 -10.22 16.98 7.13
N ARG A 65 -10.55 17.97 7.98
CA ARG A 65 -10.70 17.75 9.43
C ARG A 65 -11.80 16.73 9.76
N ALA A 66 -13.00 16.91 9.20
CA ALA A 66 -14.13 16.03 9.48
C ALA A 66 -13.85 14.58 9.04
N GLU A 67 -13.21 14.41 7.89
CA GLU A 67 -12.79 13.11 7.36
C GLU A 67 -11.74 12.45 8.26
N LYS A 68 -10.77 13.24 8.76
CA LYS A 68 -9.77 12.75 9.71
C LYS A 68 -10.40 12.28 11.01
N GLU A 69 -11.37 13.03 11.55
CA GLU A 69 -12.09 12.67 12.77
C GLU A 69 -12.86 11.37 12.59
N GLN A 70 -13.58 11.21 11.48
CA GLN A 70 -14.27 9.97 11.12
C GLN A 70 -13.31 8.78 11.01
N LEU A 71 -12.20 8.95 10.29
CA LEU A 71 -11.19 7.92 10.12
C LEU A 71 -10.58 7.48 11.46
N THR A 72 -10.20 8.46 12.30
CA THR A 72 -9.59 8.19 13.61
C THR A 72 -10.55 7.43 14.53
N ALA A 73 -11.85 7.67 14.41
CA ALA A 73 -12.85 7.00 15.25
C ALA A 73 -13.02 5.50 14.95
N VAL A 74 -12.69 5.04 13.73
CA VAL A 74 -12.99 3.66 13.29
C VAL A 74 -11.79 2.88 12.77
N GLN A 75 -10.66 3.52 12.46
CA GLN A 75 -9.50 2.81 11.91
C GLN A 75 -8.85 1.89 12.94
N ALA A 76 -8.53 0.67 12.52
CA ALA A 76 -7.73 -0.24 13.32
C ALA A 76 -6.23 0.03 13.16
N GLU A 77 -5.46 -0.27 14.21
CA GLU A 77 -4.00 -0.24 14.17
C GLU A 77 -3.42 -1.43 13.37
N LEU A 78 -2.20 -1.26 12.85
CA LEU A 78 -1.42 -2.37 12.31
C LEU A 78 -0.92 -3.28 13.46
N GLY A 79 -0.62 -4.54 13.14
CA GLY A 79 -0.01 -5.49 14.07
C GLY A 79 -1.00 -6.22 14.97
N ARG A 80 -2.31 -6.11 14.71
CA ARG A 80 -3.34 -6.90 15.42
C ARG A 80 -3.05 -8.40 15.29
N LEU A 81 -3.30 -9.15 16.37
CA LEU A 81 -2.93 -10.57 16.43
C LEU A 81 -3.70 -11.41 15.40
N GLU A 82 -4.96 -11.08 15.17
CA GLU A 82 -5.82 -11.73 14.18
C GLU A 82 -5.46 -11.39 12.74
N ALA A 83 -4.77 -10.26 12.51
CA ALA A 83 -4.41 -9.74 11.19
C ALA A 83 -3.19 -10.48 10.62
N THR A 84 -3.43 -11.72 10.21
CA THR A 84 -2.40 -12.65 9.68
C THR A 84 -2.36 -12.69 8.16
N SER A 85 -3.22 -11.92 7.48
CA SER A 85 -3.15 -11.66 6.03
C SER A 85 -2.82 -10.19 5.78
N ALA A 86 -2.07 -9.92 4.72
CA ALA A 86 -1.71 -8.56 4.36
C ALA A 86 -1.50 -8.40 2.85
N ALA A 87 -1.53 -7.15 2.41
CA ALA A 87 -1.25 -6.75 1.04
C ALA A 87 -0.31 -5.55 1.01
N LEU A 88 0.73 -5.64 0.18
CA LEU A 88 1.53 -4.50 -0.27
C LEU A 88 1.11 -4.19 -1.70
N ILE A 89 0.61 -2.97 -1.93
CA ILE A 89 0.25 -2.49 -3.27
C ILE A 89 1.06 -1.21 -3.55
N PRO A 90 2.25 -1.32 -4.19
CA PRO A 90 3.02 -0.20 -4.69
C PRO A 90 2.31 0.42 -5.91
N ILE A 91 2.21 1.75 -5.93
CA ILE A 91 1.45 2.50 -6.94
C ILE A 91 2.29 3.66 -7.47
N ARG A 92 2.35 3.82 -8.79
CA ARG A 92 2.82 5.03 -9.47
C ARG A 92 1.67 5.66 -10.25
N LYS A 93 1.52 6.97 -10.10
CA LYS A 93 0.60 7.78 -10.90
C LYS A 93 1.33 8.46 -12.04
N SER A 94 0.60 8.71 -13.13
CA SER A 94 1.10 9.32 -14.35
C SER A 94 1.55 10.76 -14.14
N GLU A 95 2.40 11.26 -15.05
CA GLU A 95 2.84 12.66 -15.04
C GLU A 95 1.65 13.64 -15.07
N ALA A 96 0.63 13.33 -15.87
CA ALA A 96 -0.61 14.10 -15.95
C ALA A 96 -1.29 14.28 -14.58
N TRP A 97 -1.23 13.30 -13.68
CA TRP A 97 -1.73 13.48 -12.31
C TRP A 97 -0.91 14.49 -11.52
N TRP A 98 0.41 14.49 -11.70
CA TRP A 98 1.33 15.35 -10.96
C TRP A 98 1.39 16.78 -11.50
N GLU A 99 0.97 17.01 -12.74
CA GLU A 99 0.74 18.34 -13.31
C GLU A 99 -0.52 19.02 -12.76
N LEU A 100 -1.50 18.25 -12.27
CA LEU A 100 -2.71 18.79 -11.66
C LEU A 100 -2.39 19.58 -10.38
N THR A 101 -3.12 20.67 -10.22
CA THR A 101 -3.11 21.45 -8.98
C THR A 101 -3.60 20.61 -7.79
N GLN A 102 -3.31 21.08 -6.58
CA GLN A 102 -3.74 20.39 -5.37
C GLN A 102 -5.27 20.29 -5.27
N GLU A 103 -5.99 21.32 -5.72
CA GLU A 103 -7.46 21.36 -5.74
C GLU A 103 -8.03 20.34 -6.73
N GLU A 104 -7.50 20.29 -7.95
CA GLU A 104 -7.94 19.33 -8.96
C GLU A 104 -7.71 17.88 -8.51
N ARG A 105 -6.54 17.59 -7.92
CA ARG A 105 -6.27 16.27 -7.33
C ARG A 105 -7.24 15.94 -6.20
N ARG A 106 -7.53 16.90 -5.31
CA ARG A 106 -8.48 16.70 -4.20
C ARG A 106 -9.90 16.42 -4.70
N ARG A 107 -10.34 17.12 -5.74
CA ARG A 107 -11.64 16.91 -6.38
C ARG A 107 -11.76 15.52 -6.99
N ILE A 108 -10.74 15.06 -7.70
CA ILE A 108 -10.74 13.70 -8.27
C ILE A 108 -10.70 12.65 -7.16
N PHE A 109 -9.84 12.84 -6.15
CA PHE A 109 -9.64 11.91 -5.03
C PHE A 109 -10.92 11.64 -4.22
N GLU A 110 -11.66 12.68 -3.82
CA GLU A 110 -12.85 12.46 -2.98
C GLU A 110 -14.17 12.82 -3.68
N ASP A 111 -14.27 13.98 -4.33
CA ASP A 111 -15.57 14.46 -4.80
C ASP A 111 -16.11 13.58 -5.94
N LYS A 112 -15.19 13.00 -6.72
CA LYS A 112 -15.52 12.09 -7.82
C LYS A 112 -15.30 10.62 -7.49
N SER A 113 -14.19 10.30 -6.81
CA SER A 113 -13.80 8.91 -6.54
C SER A 113 -14.24 8.41 -5.16
N HIS A 114 -14.66 9.32 -4.27
CA HIS A 114 -15.08 9.02 -2.91
C HIS A 114 -14.07 8.13 -2.16
N HIS A 115 -12.78 8.37 -2.32
CA HIS A 115 -11.73 7.48 -1.80
C HIS A 115 -11.84 7.27 -0.28
N ILE A 116 -12.18 8.31 0.49
CA ILE A 116 -12.39 8.19 1.94
C ILE A 116 -13.79 7.66 2.22
N ALA A 117 -14.83 8.34 1.73
CA ALA A 117 -16.21 8.04 2.09
C ALA A 117 -16.61 6.60 1.71
N SER A 118 -16.22 6.13 0.51
CA SER A 118 -16.53 4.78 0.04
C SER A 118 -15.75 3.69 0.79
N THR A 119 -14.58 4.03 1.34
CA THR A 119 -13.70 3.06 2.02
C THR A 119 -13.94 2.95 3.52
N LEU A 120 -14.68 3.89 4.12
CA LEU A 120 -15.05 3.85 5.55
C LEU A 120 -15.73 2.53 5.96
N ARG A 121 -16.54 1.94 5.07
CA ARG A 121 -17.28 0.69 5.34
C ARG A 121 -16.40 -0.54 5.53
N PHE A 122 -15.12 -0.47 5.11
CA PHE A 122 -14.16 -1.57 5.24
C PHE A 122 -13.38 -1.50 6.57
N LEU A 123 -13.61 -0.44 7.37
CA LEU A 123 -13.03 -0.26 8.69
C LEU A 123 -14.01 -0.76 9.77
N PRO A 124 -13.53 -1.36 10.88
CA PRO A 124 -12.13 -1.56 11.29
C PRO A 124 -11.48 -2.83 10.71
N ALA A 125 -12.19 -3.62 9.89
CA ALA A 125 -11.73 -4.92 9.41
C ALA A 125 -10.37 -4.84 8.70
N ILE A 126 -10.19 -3.83 7.84
CA ILE A 126 -8.95 -3.58 7.10
C ILE A 126 -8.14 -2.46 7.77
N ALA A 127 -7.02 -2.81 8.40
CA ALA A 127 -6.04 -1.82 8.85
C ALA A 127 -5.18 -1.36 7.66
N ARG A 128 -4.77 -0.09 7.62
CA ARG A 128 -4.00 0.45 6.49
C ARG A 128 -2.94 1.47 6.91
N GLN A 129 -1.86 1.52 6.15
CA GLN A 129 -0.86 2.57 6.22
C GLN A 129 -0.38 2.95 4.82
N LEU A 130 -0.31 4.26 4.57
CA LEU A 130 0.24 4.84 3.34
C LEU A 130 1.67 5.32 3.60
N TYR A 131 2.56 5.01 2.67
CA TYR A 131 3.91 5.55 2.62
C TYR A 131 4.17 6.25 1.29
N HIS A 132 4.77 7.43 1.33
CA HIS A 132 5.19 8.19 0.16
C HIS A 132 6.63 7.85 -0.21
N CYS A 133 6.89 7.63 -1.49
CA CYS A 133 8.23 7.29 -1.98
C CYS A 133 8.62 7.94 -3.31
N ARG A 134 7.74 8.75 -3.93
CA ARG A 134 8.06 9.53 -5.14
C ARG A 134 9.36 10.31 -5.00
N ASP A 135 9.47 11.10 -3.93
CA ASP A 135 10.62 11.98 -3.66
C ASP A 135 11.91 11.20 -3.30
N LEU A 136 11.82 9.87 -3.14
CA LEU A 136 12.97 8.99 -2.90
C LEU A 136 13.58 8.45 -4.21
N GLY A 137 13.01 8.80 -5.38
CA GLY A 137 13.53 8.42 -6.70
C GLY A 137 13.32 6.94 -7.07
N GLY A 138 12.43 6.24 -6.36
CA GLY A 138 12.07 4.86 -6.65
C GLY A 138 11.09 4.72 -7.82
N PRO A 139 10.75 3.49 -8.23
CA PRO A 139 9.86 3.23 -9.35
C PRO A 139 8.37 3.47 -9.06
N PHE A 140 8.00 3.78 -7.81
CA PHE A 140 6.63 4.00 -7.36
C PHE A 140 6.52 5.32 -6.61
N ASP A 141 5.31 5.88 -6.58
CA ASP A 141 5.00 7.11 -5.83
C ASP A 141 4.55 6.82 -4.40
N PHE A 142 3.83 5.70 -4.23
CA PHE A 142 3.23 5.27 -2.98
C PHE A 142 3.48 3.80 -2.73
N LEU A 143 3.64 3.43 -1.46
CA LEU A 143 3.54 2.05 -0.98
C LEU A 143 2.34 2.00 -0.05
N THR A 144 1.31 1.26 -0.44
CA THR A 144 0.12 1.06 0.41
C THR A 144 0.20 -0.31 1.07
N TRP A 145 0.04 -0.33 2.39
CA TRP A 145 0.13 -1.54 3.20
C TRP A 145 -1.19 -1.76 3.92
N PHE A 146 -1.70 -2.98 3.85
CA PHE A 146 -2.96 -3.38 4.46
C PHE A 146 -2.77 -4.65 5.28
N GLU A 147 -3.40 -4.72 6.45
CA GLU A 147 -3.43 -5.92 7.31
C GLU A 147 -4.87 -6.24 7.71
N PHE A 148 -5.25 -7.51 7.63
CA PHE A 148 -6.60 -7.97 7.88
C PHE A 148 -6.62 -9.44 8.32
N ALA A 149 -7.72 -9.86 8.94
CA ALA A 149 -7.90 -11.26 9.30
C ALA A 149 -8.18 -12.10 8.04
N PRO A 150 -7.79 -13.39 8.00
CA PRO A 150 -8.08 -14.25 6.83
C PRO A 150 -9.57 -14.28 6.44
N ALA A 151 -10.47 -14.16 7.42
CA ALA A 151 -11.91 -14.10 7.18
C ALA A 151 -12.36 -12.86 6.38
N ASP A 152 -11.57 -11.78 6.42
CA ASP A 152 -11.86 -10.51 5.73
C ASP A 152 -11.23 -10.45 4.33
N THR A 153 -10.67 -11.55 3.82
CA THR A 153 -10.03 -11.58 2.49
C THR A 153 -10.98 -11.13 1.38
N SER A 154 -12.21 -11.64 1.34
CA SER A 154 -13.19 -11.22 0.33
C SER A 154 -13.59 -9.75 0.45
N LEU A 155 -13.64 -9.24 1.68
CA LEU A 155 -13.93 -7.83 1.96
C LEU A 155 -12.77 -6.93 1.45
N PHE A 156 -11.53 -7.38 1.62
CA PHE A 156 -10.37 -6.71 1.07
C PHE A 156 -10.33 -6.72 -0.47
N GLU A 157 -10.67 -7.84 -1.11
CA GLU A 157 -10.75 -7.89 -2.58
C GLU A 157 -11.85 -6.97 -3.12
N GLU A 158 -12.99 -6.83 -2.43
CA GLU A 158 -14.03 -5.85 -2.78
C GLU A 158 -13.50 -4.41 -2.69
N LEU A 159 -12.77 -4.07 -1.61
CA LEU A 159 -12.14 -2.76 -1.45
C LEU A 159 -11.24 -2.41 -2.64
N VAL A 160 -10.33 -3.31 -2.99
CA VAL A 160 -9.37 -3.09 -4.08
C VAL A 160 -10.08 -3.01 -5.43
N ALA A 161 -11.03 -3.92 -5.69
CA ALA A 161 -11.78 -3.92 -6.94
C ALA A 161 -12.62 -2.64 -7.13
N MET A 162 -13.21 -2.13 -6.04
CA MET A 162 -13.96 -0.89 -6.04
C MET A 162 -13.06 0.32 -6.35
N LEU A 163 -11.91 0.43 -5.68
CA LEU A 163 -10.96 1.53 -5.91
C LEU A 163 -10.41 1.54 -7.34
N ARG A 164 -10.12 0.36 -7.90
CA ARG A 164 -9.63 0.20 -9.29
C ARG A 164 -10.62 0.66 -10.36
N GLN A 165 -11.90 0.88 -10.02
CA GLN A 165 -12.93 1.36 -10.93
C GLN A 165 -13.17 2.88 -10.86
N THR A 166 -12.46 3.58 -9.98
CA THR A 166 -12.64 5.02 -9.78
C THR A 166 -11.95 5.87 -10.84
N GLU A 167 -12.36 7.14 -10.96
CA GLU A 167 -11.67 8.11 -11.84
C GLU A 167 -10.21 8.30 -11.40
N GLU A 168 -9.93 8.30 -10.10
CA GLU A 168 -8.57 8.37 -9.57
C GLU A 168 -7.66 7.28 -10.16
N TRP A 169 -8.19 6.06 -10.31
CA TRP A 169 -7.39 4.93 -10.80
C TRP A 169 -7.04 5.01 -12.28
N THR A 170 -7.72 5.86 -13.06
CA THR A 170 -7.34 6.13 -14.46
C THR A 170 -5.98 6.82 -14.59
N TYR A 171 -5.48 7.41 -13.51
CA TYR A 171 -4.14 8.01 -13.43
C TYR A 171 -3.06 7.04 -12.93
N VAL A 172 -3.40 5.79 -12.60
CA VAL A 172 -2.41 4.80 -12.16
C VAL A 172 -1.78 4.13 -13.37
N GLU A 173 -0.46 4.25 -13.50
CA GLU A 173 0.30 3.69 -14.63
C GLU A 173 1.24 2.54 -14.24
N HIS A 174 1.49 2.36 -12.94
CA HIS A 174 2.26 1.22 -12.43
C HIS A 174 1.66 0.74 -11.12
N GLU A 175 1.15 -0.48 -11.09
CA GLU A 175 0.61 -1.11 -9.89
C GLU A 175 0.98 -2.60 -9.86
N VAL A 176 1.47 -3.04 -8.70
CA VAL A 176 1.74 -4.46 -8.43
C VAL A 176 1.01 -4.86 -7.18
N ASP A 177 0.37 -6.02 -7.21
CA ASP A 177 -0.39 -6.55 -6.10
C ASP A 177 0.40 -7.70 -5.43
N VAL A 178 0.96 -7.44 -4.24
CA VAL A 178 1.72 -8.41 -3.45
C VAL A 178 0.88 -8.87 -2.26
N ARG A 179 0.42 -10.12 -2.29
CA ARG A 179 -0.35 -10.75 -1.21
C ARG A 179 0.58 -11.58 -0.33
N VAL A 180 0.40 -11.47 0.97
CA VAL A 180 1.22 -12.18 1.94
C VAL A 180 0.39 -12.70 3.12
N VAL A 181 0.89 -13.75 3.76
CA VAL A 181 0.37 -14.23 5.05
C VAL A 181 1.50 -14.29 6.07
N LYS A 182 1.18 -14.06 7.34
CA LYS A 182 2.17 -14.07 8.42
C LYS A 182 2.80 -15.45 8.50
N GLU A 183 4.12 -15.51 8.59
CA GLU A 183 4.82 -16.78 8.74
C GLU A 183 4.52 -17.35 10.13
N VAL A 184 3.79 -18.47 10.17
CA VAL A 184 3.61 -19.22 11.41
C VAL A 184 4.88 -20.04 11.59
N LEU A 185 5.73 -19.64 12.53
CA LEU A 185 6.80 -20.52 13.00
C LEU A 185 6.13 -21.79 13.50
N SER A 186 6.28 -22.87 12.74
CA SER A 186 5.97 -24.21 13.24
C SER A 186 7.01 -24.48 14.32
N GLY A 187 6.58 -24.41 15.58
CA GLY A 187 7.41 -24.75 16.73
C GLY A 187 7.78 -26.23 16.76
#